data_AF-A0A8S9NQS8-F1
#
_entry.id   AF-A0A8S9NQS8-F1
#
_cell.length_a   1.000
_cell.length_b   1.000
_cell.length_c   1.000
_cell.angle_alpha   90.00
_cell.angle_beta   90.00
_cell.angle_gamma   90.00
#
_symmetry.space_group_name_H-M   'P 1'
#
loop_
_entity.id
_entity.type
_entity.pdbx_description
1 polymer ?
#
loop_
_entity_poly.entity_id
_entity_poly.type
_entity_poly.pdbx_seq_one_letter_code
_entity_poly.pdbx_strand_id
1 'polypeptide(L)'
;MHKYDGVIEGPKTNDVIQIMRMEHGCEISKSLAWDARSLQLAWLEKRFQAVCNISPAIGKYLTDADITKWACCQFPGFRYDIRTTNPAESINSALRTPREYPVIPLLDSIREMLTCWFFERRTRSMKYTKPLTIVIEKKIDMRFNKDKTFLKNLLCGKYDLLKIPCRHAIKAGLTVSRAPSSLTDDMYMTSTWRTAYQETINPIGVPEDSWVVPNDVRNANVVPPESRRGAGRRRKRR
;
A
#
# COMPACT_ATOMS: atom_id res chain seq x y z
N MET A 1 20.59 -13.57 9.11
CA MET A 1 19.93 -12.46 8.41
C MET A 1 19.09 -13.06 7.28
N HIS A 2 17.90 -13.59 7.63
CA HIS A 2 17.01 -14.40 6.75
C HIS A 2 15.57 -13.87 6.75
N LYS A 3 15.37 -12.58 7.01
CA LYS A 3 14.04 -12.02 7.33
C LYS A 3 13.03 -12.05 6.19
N TYR A 4 13.48 -12.30 4.95
CA TYR A 4 12.63 -12.28 3.75
C TYR A 4 12.74 -13.56 2.89
N ASP A 5 13.40 -14.61 3.39
CA ASP A 5 13.39 -15.91 2.70
C ASP A 5 11.96 -16.45 2.64
N GLY A 6 11.44 -16.63 1.43
CA GLY A 6 10.05 -17.07 1.19
C GLY A 6 8.99 -15.96 1.15
N VAL A 7 9.37 -14.68 1.31
CA VAL A 7 8.42 -13.55 1.24
C VAL A 7 8.37 -13.00 -0.20
N ILE A 8 7.14 -12.83 -0.73
CA ILE A 8 6.87 -12.31 -2.08
C ILE A 8 7.28 -10.82 -2.20
N GLU A 9 7.32 -10.11 -1.07
CA GLU A 9 7.65 -8.69 -0.98
C GLU A 9 9.07 -8.45 -0.47
N GLY A 10 9.76 -7.49 -1.08
CA GLY A 10 11.11 -7.07 -0.69
C GLY A 10 11.11 -6.17 0.55
N PRO A 11 12.31 -5.78 1.04
CA PRO A 11 12.45 -4.97 2.25
C PRO A 11 11.77 -3.60 2.13
N LYS A 12 11.05 -3.17 3.17
CA LYS A 12 10.44 -1.83 3.21
C LYS A 12 11.51 -0.77 3.47
N THR A 13 11.24 0.46 3.04
CA THR A 13 12.16 1.59 3.25
C THR A 13 12.55 1.79 4.71
N ASN A 14 11.60 1.64 5.64
CA ASN A 14 11.90 1.74 7.07
C ASN A 14 12.75 0.55 7.57
N ASP A 15 12.56 -0.64 7.01
CA ASP A 15 13.35 -1.83 7.36
C ASP A 15 14.80 -1.63 6.91
N VAL A 16 15.01 -1.10 5.70
CA VAL A 16 16.35 -0.73 5.21
C VAL A 16 16.99 0.32 6.12
N ILE A 17 16.28 1.39 6.48
CA ILE A 17 16.79 2.44 7.38
C ILE A 17 17.11 1.87 8.77
N GLN A 18 16.30 0.95 9.29
CA GLN A 18 16.51 0.36 10.60
C GLN A 18 17.69 -0.61 10.61
N ILE A 19 17.85 -1.42 9.56
CA ILE A 19 19.04 -2.28 9.37
C ILE A 19 20.31 -1.40 9.31
N MET A 20 20.28 -0.31 8.55
CA MET A 20 21.39 0.64 8.44
C MET A 20 21.85 1.19 9.79
N ARG A 21 20.88 1.62 10.60
CA ARG A 21 21.14 2.22 11.92
C ARG A 21 21.59 1.20 12.95
N MET A 22 20.99 0.00 12.95
CA MET A 22 21.20 -0.98 14.01
C MET A 22 22.39 -1.92 13.74
N GLU A 23 22.58 -2.35 12.49
CA GLU A 23 23.57 -3.39 12.14
C GLU A 23 24.86 -2.81 11.55
N HIS A 24 24.80 -1.61 10.95
CA HIS A 24 25.94 -1.02 10.24
C HIS A 24 26.37 0.36 10.75
N GLY A 25 25.64 0.94 11.72
CA GLY A 25 25.98 2.26 12.29
C GLY A 25 25.94 3.41 11.28
N CYS A 26 25.31 3.22 10.11
CA CYS A 26 25.26 4.20 9.04
C CYS A 26 23.94 4.98 9.07
N GLU A 27 24.02 6.30 9.00
CA GLU A 27 22.84 7.13 8.78
C GLU A 27 22.56 7.31 7.28
N ILE A 28 21.51 6.64 6.81
CA ILE A 28 20.93 6.93 5.49
C ILE A 28 19.65 7.73 5.67
N SER A 29 19.51 8.81 4.90
CA SER A 29 18.30 9.62 4.91
C SER A 29 17.11 8.82 4.36
N LYS A 30 15.92 9.07 4.93
CA LYS A 30 14.68 8.44 4.46
C LYS A 30 14.41 8.74 2.99
N SER A 31 14.81 9.93 2.53
CA SER A 31 14.71 10.32 1.12
C SER A 31 15.61 9.46 0.22
N LEU A 32 16.87 9.23 0.59
CA LEU A 32 17.79 8.40 -0.22
C LEU A 32 17.32 6.94 -0.31
N ALA A 33 16.85 6.37 0.81
CA ALA A 33 16.30 5.01 0.84
C ALA A 33 14.99 4.90 0.05
N TRP A 34 14.14 5.94 0.07
CA TRP A 34 12.92 5.99 -0.73
C TRP A 34 13.22 6.11 -2.23
N ASP A 35 14.17 6.96 -2.56
CA ASP A 35 14.59 7.26 -3.93
C ASP A 35 15.27 6.07 -4.60
N ALA A 36 15.97 5.23 -3.84
CA ALA A 36 16.55 3.98 -4.32
C ALA A 36 15.48 3.02 -4.89
N ARG A 37 14.21 3.10 -4.45
CA ARG A 37 13.10 2.34 -5.03
C ARG A 37 12.61 2.92 -6.36
N SER A 38 13.51 3.53 -7.13
CA SER A 38 13.21 4.43 -8.24
C SER A 38 12.20 3.84 -9.23
N LEU A 39 11.41 4.74 -9.83
CA LEU A 39 10.50 4.43 -10.92
C LEU A 39 11.22 4.38 -12.28
N GLN A 40 12.55 4.52 -12.29
CA GLN A 40 13.35 4.47 -13.51
C GLN A 40 14.71 3.78 -13.28
N LEU A 41 15.11 2.94 -14.24
CA LEU A 41 16.35 2.16 -14.22
C LEU A 41 17.62 3.02 -14.12
N ALA A 42 17.77 4.03 -14.99
CA ALA A 42 18.95 4.90 -14.99
C ALA A 42 19.16 5.62 -13.64
N TRP A 43 18.07 5.90 -12.92
CA TRP A 43 18.13 6.52 -11.61
C TRP A 43 18.31 5.51 -10.48
N LEU A 44 17.76 4.31 -10.64
CA LEU A 44 17.98 3.18 -9.73
C LEU A 44 19.47 2.90 -9.66
N GLU A 45 20.15 2.73 -10.78
CA GLU A 45 21.57 2.40 -10.82
C GLU A 45 22.44 3.47 -10.15
N LYS A 46 22.24 4.75 -10.51
CA LYS A 46 22.97 5.86 -9.90
C LYS A 46 22.75 5.96 -8.37
N ARG A 47 21.52 5.74 -7.91
CA ARG A 47 21.17 5.84 -6.48
C ARG A 47 21.58 4.60 -5.70
N PHE A 48 21.46 3.43 -6.32
CA PHE A 48 21.94 2.17 -5.77
C PHE A 48 23.45 2.22 -5.56
N GLN A 49 24.19 2.76 -6.52
CA GLN A 49 25.62 2.98 -6.37
C GLN A 49 25.95 3.92 -5.20
N ALA A 50 25.16 4.98 -4.99
CA ALA A 50 25.34 5.84 -3.83
C ALA A 50 25.10 5.09 -2.50
N VAL A 51 24.13 4.16 -2.45
CA VAL A 51 23.90 3.29 -1.28
C VAL A 51 25.07 2.33 -1.08
N CYS A 52 25.57 1.70 -2.15
CA CYS A 52 26.74 0.82 -2.10
C CYS A 52 28.00 1.55 -1.63
N ASN A 53 28.18 2.81 -2.01
CA ASN A 53 29.31 3.64 -1.58
C ASN A 53 29.23 4.01 -0.09
N ILE A 54 28.01 4.19 0.45
CA ILE A 54 27.82 4.42 1.89
C ILE A 54 28.08 3.13 2.66
N SER A 55 27.57 1.99 2.16
CA SER A 55 27.80 0.70 2.78
C SER A 55 27.71 -0.45 1.76
N PRO A 56 28.85 -1.08 1.43
CA PRO A 56 28.89 -2.23 0.52
C PRO A 56 28.08 -3.42 1.02
N ALA A 57 27.99 -3.60 2.35
CA ALA A 57 27.21 -4.67 2.96
C ALA A 57 25.72 -4.56 2.63
N ILE A 58 25.16 -3.34 2.58
CA ILE A 58 23.79 -3.16 2.13
C ILE A 58 23.65 -3.35 0.63
N GLY A 59 24.62 -2.89 -0.16
CA GLY A 59 24.63 -3.16 -1.60
C GLY A 59 24.41 -4.66 -1.85
N LYS A 60 25.21 -5.49 -1.17
CA LYS A 60 25.07 -6.95 -1.20
C LYS A 60 23.69 -7.42 -0.72
N TYR A 61 23.22 -6.97 0.44
CA TYR A 61 21.91 -7.35 0.96
C TYR A 61 20.75 -7.03 0.00
N LEU A 62 20.75 -5.84 -0.60
CA LEU A 62 19.71 -5.42 -1.53
C LEU A 62 19.79 -6.18 -2.86
N THR A 63 20.99 -6.55 -3.32
CA THR A 63 21.16 -7.46 -4.46
C THR A 63 20.62 -8.84 -4.15
N ASP A 64 20.97 -9.40 -2.99
CA ASP A 64 20.52 -10.72 -2.53
C ASP A 64 19.00 -10.78 -2.30
N ALA A 65 18.40 -9.66 -1.87
CA ALA A 65 16.95 -9.52 -1.65
C ALA A 65 16.12 -9.45 -2.95
N ASP A 66 16.76 -9.61 -4.12
CA ASP A 66 16.19 -9.51 -5.46
C ASP A 66 15.60 -8.13 -5.79
N ILE A 67 16.20 -7.47 -6.77
CA ILE A 67 15.87 -6.11 -7.20
C ILE A 67 14.42 -5.94 -7.64
N THR A 68 13.80 -7.00 -8.19
CA THR A 68 12.40 -6.98 -8.65
C THR A 68 11.41 -6.79 -7.50
N LYS A 69 11.81 -7.18 -6.28
CA LYS A 69 10.95 -7.14 -5.10
C LYS A 69 10.88 -5.76 -4.45
N TRP A 70 11.94 -4.97 -4.53
CA TRP A 70 12.03 -3.67 -3.85
C TRP A 70 12.13 -2.46 -4.79
N ALA A 71 12.76 -2.58 -5.96
CA ALA A 71 12.81 -1.51 -6.94
C ALA A 71 11.51 -1.41 -7.73
N CYS A 72 10.93 -0.21 -7.83
CA CYS A 72 9.66 -0.08 -8.54
C CYS A 72 9.82 -0.35 -10.04
N CYS A 73 10.83 0.22 -10.69
CA CYS A 73 11.03 0.05 -12.14
C CYS A 73 11.33 -1.39 -12.62
N GLN A 74 11.71 -2.30 -11.72
CA GLN A 74 11.95 -3.72 -12.04
C GLN A 74 10.75 -4.61 -11.67
N PHE A 75 9.65 -4.01 -11.19
CA PHE A 75 8.47 -4.78 -10.80
C PHE A 75 7.71 -5.24 -12.06
N PRO A 76 7.42 -6.55 -12.22
CA PRO A 76 6.87 -7.10 -13.45
C PRO A 76 5.41 -6.71 -13.73
N GLY A 77 4.70 -6.12 -12.76
CA GLY A 77 3.29 -5.73 -12.92
C GLY A 77 3.01 -4.26 -12.62
N PHE A 78 1.75 -3.93 -12.38
CA PHE A 78 1.34 -2.58 -11.96
C PHE A 78 1.24 -2.48 -10.44
N ARG A 79 1.67 -1.36 -9.83
CA ARG A 79 1.58 -1.17 -8.36
C ARG A 79 0.36 -0.35 -7.92
N TYR A 80 -0.27 0.36 -8.86
CA TYR A 80 -1.48 1.17 -8.67
C TYR A 80 -1.53 2.11 -7.45
N ASP A 81 -0.40 2.55 -6.88
CA ASP A 81 -0.37 3.35 -5.63
C ASP A 81 -1.13 2.72 -4.43
N ILE A 82 -1.61 1.48 -4.58
CA ILE A 82 -2.41 0.72 -3.60
C ILE A 82 -1.47 -0.04 -2.65
N ARG A 83 -0.29 -0.44 -3.13
CA ARG A 83 0.75 -1.15 -2.36
C ARG A 83 1.58 -0.23 -1.45
N THR A 84 0.90 0.53 -0.60
CA THR A 84 1.51 1.29 0.51
C THR A 84 1.19 0.62 1.84
N THR A 85 1.92 0.94 2.91
CA THR A 85 1.59 0.43 4.26
C THR A 85 0.34 1.10 4.84
N ASN A 86 -0.20 2.12 4.18
CA ASN A 86 -1.31 2.92 4.67
C ASN A 86 -2.58 2.11 4.99
N PRO A 87 -3.05 1.14 4.18
CA PRO A 87 -4.22 0.34 4.54
C PRO A 87 -3.99 -0.47 5.82
N ALA A 88 -2.82 -1.09 5.95
CA ALA A 88 -2.45 -1.84 7.14
C ALA A 88 -2.32 -0.94 8.38
N GLU A 89 -1.68 0.22 8.25
CA GLU A 89 -1.55 1.22 9.32
C GLU A 89 -2.91 1.76 9.75
N SER A 90 -3.81 2.06 8.80
CA SER A 90 -5.16 2.53 9.06
C SER A 90 -5.99 1.49 9.81
N ILE A 91 -5.97 0.22 9.37
CA ILE A 91 -6.64 -0.89 10.06
C ILE A 91 -6.02 -1.12 11.44
N ASN A 92 -4.70 -1.09 11.56
CA ASN A 92 -4.00 -1.22 12.84
C ASN A 92 -4.40 -0.11 13.83
N SER A 93 -4.58 1.11 13.34
CA SER A 93 -5.02 2.25 14.14
C SER A 93 -6.48 2.09 14.57
N ALA A 94 -7.37 1.73 13.63
CA ALA A 94 -8.79 1.55 13.93
C ALA A 94 -9.04 0.40 14.92
N LEU A 95 -8.25 -0.67 14.82
CA LEU A 95 -8.35 -1.84 15.71
C LEU A 95 -7.48 -1.73 16.96
N ARG A 96 -6.98 -0.54 17.32
CA ARG A 96 -6.06 -0.38 18.47
C ARG A 96 -6.69 -0.81 19.79
N THR A 97 -7.97 -0.53 19.99
CA THR A 97 -8.76 -0.91 21.18
C THR A 97 -9.44 -2.27 20.99
N PRO A 98 -10.14 -2.56 19.86
CA PRO A 98 -10.79 -3.85 19.65
C PRO A 98 -9.89 -5.08 19.81
N ARG A 99 -8.60 -4.96 19.51
CA ARG A 99 -7.62 -6.05 19.67
C ARG A 99 -7.38 -6.49 21.12
N GLU A 100 -7.87 -5.75 22.09
CA GLU A 100 -7.80 -6.12 23.50
C GLU A 100 -9.05 -6.91 23.96
N TYR A 101 -10.05 -7.07 23.09
CA TYR A 101 -11.27 -7.82 23.38
C TYR A 101 -11.09 -9.34 23.20
N PRO A 102 -11.96 -10.16 23.80
CA PRO A 102 -12.10 -11.57 23.43
C PRO A 102 -12.43 -11.74 21.94
N VAL A 103 -12.30 -12.96 21.42
CA VAL A 103 -12.42 -13.25 19.98
C VAL A 103 -13.76 -12.77 19.41
N ILE A 104 -14.88 -13.06 20.10
CA ILE A 104 -16.22 -12.72 19.60
C ILE A 104 -16.39 -11.18 19.48
N PRO A 105 -16.19 -10.36 20.54
CA PRO A 105 -16.35 -8.91 20.41
C PRO A 105 -15.31 -8.25 19.49
N LEU A 106 -14.12 -8.84 19.34
CA LEU A 106 -13.14 -8.40 18.34
C LEU A 106 -13.69 -8.56 16.92
N LEU A 107 -14.24 -9.74 16.60
CA LEU A 107 -14.81 -10.02 15.28
C LEU A 107 -16.02 -9.13 15.01
N ASP A 108 -16.88 -8.91 15.99
CA ASP A 108 -18.00 -7.97 15.85
C ASP A 108 -17.54 -6.54 15.61
N SER A 109 -16.52 -6.07 16.34
CA SER A 109 -15.94 -4.75 16.12
C SER A 109 -15.38 -4.59 14.69
N ILE A 110 -14.75 -5.64 14.16
CA ILE A 110 -14.24 -5.65 12.77
C ILE A 110 -15.41 -5.60 11.79
N ARG A 111 -16.44 -6.43 12.00
CA ARG A 111 -17.65 -6.48 11.16
C ARG A 111 -18.34 -5.12 11.11
N GLU A 112 -18.58 -4.50 12.26
CA GLU A 112 -19.20 -3.17 12.35
C GLU A 112 -18.37 -2.11 11.64
N MET A 113 -17.05 -2.07 11.88
CA MET A 113 -16.15 -1.14 11.21
C MET A 113 -16.20 -1.28 9.69
N LEU A 114 -16.11 -2.50 9.17
CA LEU A 114 -16.18 -2.75 7.74
C LEU A 114 -17.55 -2.39 7.17
N THR A 115 -18.64 -2.70 7.88
CA THR A 115 -20.01 -2.36 7.48
C THR A 115 -20.16 -0.84 7.31
N CYS A 116 -19.75 -0.06 8.32
CA CYS A 116 -19.78 1.40 8.28
C CYS A 116 -18.93 1.93 7.11
N TRP A 117 -17.69 1.45 6.96
CA TRP A 117 -16.81 1.92 5.88
C TRP A 117 -17.34 1.59 4.48
N PHE A 118 -17.92 0.41 4.28
CA PHE A 118 -18.53 0.03 3.00
C PHE A 118 -19.74 0.91 2.70
N PHE A 119 -20.61 1.13 3.68
CA PHE A 119 -21.77 1.99 3.54
C PHE A 119 -21.37 3.45 3.22
N GLU A 120 -20.42 4.01 3.95
CA GLU A 120 -19.90 5.36 3.71
C GLU A 120 -19.28 5.48 2.32
N ARG A 121 -18.43 4.52 1.92
CA ARG A 121 -17.77 4.53 0.60
C ARG A 121 -18.78 4.40 -0.53
N ARG A 122 -19.75 3.50 -0.40
CA ARG A 122 -20.83 3.35 -1.39
C ARG A 122 -21.61 4.64 -1.53
N THR A 123 -22.13 5.17 -0.42
CA THR A 123 -22.91 6.42 -0.39
C THR A 123 -22.13 7.58 -1.03
N ARG A 124 -20.85 7.70 -0.70
CA ARG A 124 -19.97 8.72 -1.26
C ARG A 124 -19.74 8.53 -2.76
N SER A 125 -19.54 7.30 -3.22
CA SER A 125 -19.34 6.98 -4.64
C SER A 125 -20.60 7.19 -5.50
N MET A 126 -21.78 6.95 -4.92
CA MET A 126 -23.07 7.17 -5.60
C MET A 126 -23.36 8.65 -5.79
N LYS A 127 -23.10 9.47 -4.76
CA LYS A 127 -23.26 10.94 -4.82
C LYS A 127 -22.24 11.61 -5.74
N TYR A 128 -21.15 10.92 -6.06
CA TYR A 128 -20.04 11.50 -6.80
C TYR A 128 -20.22 11.31 -8.31
N THR A 129 -20.14 12.41 -9.07
CA THR A 129 -20.53 12.44 -10.50
C THR A 129 -19.35 12.39 -11.47
N LYS A 130 -18.14 12.72 -11.02
CA LYS A 130 -16.96 12.76 -11.89
C LYS A 130 -16.49 11.35 -12.30
N PRO A 131 -15.84 11.20 -13.47
CA PRO A 131 -15.44 9.90 -14.01
C PRO A 131 -14.34 9.20 -13.21
N LEU A 132 -13.38 9.95 -12.64
CA LEU A 132 -12.30 9.39 -11.84
C LEU A 132 -12.57 9.56 -10.36
N THR A 133 -12.05 8.69 -9.51
CA THR A 133 -12.17 8.81 -8.05
C THR A 133 -11.68 10.16 -7.52
N ILE A 134 -12.26 10.61 -6.40
CA ILE A 134 -11.97 11.91 -5.75
C ILE A 134 -10.47 12.15 -5.56
N VAL A 135 -9.73 11.14 -5.12
CA VAL A 135 -8.29 11.24 -4.85
C VAL A 135 -7.50 11.47 -6.13
N ILE A 136 -7.92 10.83 -7.23
CA ILE A 136 -7.23 10.91 -8.50
C ILE A 136 -7.54 12.22 -9.21
N GLU A 137 -8.80 12.67 -9.19
CA GLU A 137 -9.18 14.02 -9.65
C GLU A 137 -8.32 15.08 -8.98
N LYS A 138 -8.25 15.07 -7.63
CA LYS A 138 -7.38 15.99 -6.88
C LYS A 138 -5.91 15.85 -7.26
N LYS A 139 -5.41 14.63 -7.49
CA LYS A 139 -4.02 14.42 -7.93
C LYS A 139 -3.76 14.98 -9.31
N ILE A 140 -4.72 14.88 -10.24
CA ILE A 140 -4.61 15.42 -11.59
C ILE A 140 -4.68 16.94 -11.54
N ASP A 141 -5.63 17.52 -10.81
CA ASP A 141 -5.76 18.97 -10.60
C ASP A 141 -4.47 19.55 -10.01
N MET A 142 -3.91 18.91 -8.98
CA MET A 142 -2.62 19.30 -8.40
C MET A 142 -1.45 19.20 -9.38
N ARG A 143 -1.46 18.22 -10.29
CA ARG A 143 -0.42 18.07 -11.33
C ARG A 143 -0.56 19.12 -12.43
N PHE A 144 -1.79 19.59 -12.67
CA PHE A 144 -2.11 20.61 -13.65
C PHE A 144 -1.72 22.01 -13.15
N ASN A 145 -2.10 22.34 -11.91
CA ASN A 145 -1.90 23.68 -11.32
C ASN A 145 -0.49 23.96 -10.79
N LYS A 146 0.43 22.98 -10.85
CA LYS A 146 1.79 23.18 -10.33
C LYS A 146 2.63 23.97 -11.35
N ASP A 147 2.75 25.27 -11.11
CA ASP A 147 3.40 26.21 -12.03
C ASP A 147 4.93 26.13 -12.10
N LYS A 148 5.44 26.28 -13.34
CA LYS A 148 6.72 26.84 -13.82
C LYS A 148 8.10 26.41 -13.30
N THR A 149 8.27 25.36 -12.50
CA THR A 149 9.58 24.68 -12.52
C THR A 149 9.57 23.56 -13.54
N PHE A 150 10.01 23.90 -14.75
CA PHE A 150 10.47 22.95 -15.76
C PHE A 150 11.68 22.20 -15.17
N LEU A 151 11.44 21.29 -14.22
CA LEU A 151 12.44 20.30 -13.89
C LEU A 151 12.61 19.45 -15.14
N LYS A 152 13.73 19.71 -15.79
CA LYS A 152 14.41 19.10 -16.94
C LYS A 152 14.63 17.58 -16.80
N ASN A 153 13.83 16.90 -15.97
CA ASN A 153 13.95 15.48 -15.67
C ASN A 153 12.83 14.75 -16.41
N LEU A 154 13.21 14.33 -17.61
CA LEU A 154 12.37 14.07 -18.77
C LEU A 154 11.82 12.64 -18.86
N LEU A 155 11.68 11.90 -17.77
CA LEU A 155 11.40 10.46 -17.86
C LEU A 155 10.25 10.07 -16.93
N CYS A 156 9.05 10.01 -17.52
CA CYS A 156 7.74 9.81 -16.88
C CYS A 156 7.43 8.33 -16.60
N GLY A 157 8.40 7.52 -16.15
CA GLY A 157 8.16 6.11 -15.77
C GLY A 157 7.13 5.92 -14.64
N LYS A 158 6.70 7.02 -14.01
CA LYS A 158 5.57 7.03 -13.06
C LYS A 158 4.24 6.61 -13.70
N TYR A 159 3.99 6.99 -14.95
CA TYR A 159 2.74 6.66 -15.61
C TYR A 159 2.66 5.16 -15.92
N ASP A 160 3.74 4.57 -16.42
CA ASP A 160 3.78 3.16 -16.80
C ASP A 160 3.45 2.23 -15.62
N LEU A 161 3.91 2.61 -14.43
CA LEU A 161 3.80 1.79 -13.23
C LEU A 161 2.58 2.07 -12.35
N LEU A 162 2.15 3.35 -12.30
CA LEU A 162 1.03 3.78 -11.45
C LEU A 162 -0.26 3.96 -12.24
N LYS A 163 -0.19 4.02 -13.57
CA LYS A 163 -1.34 4.22 -14.47
C LYS A 163 -2.18 5.49 -14.19
N ILE A 164 -1.57 6.47 -13.52
CA ILE A 164 -2.15 7.81 -13.30
C ILE A 164 -1.36 8.81 -14.16
N PRO A 165 -1.99 9.54 -15.09
CA PRO A 165 -1.29 10.36 -16.08
C PRO A 165 -0.40 11.42 -15.42
N CYS A 166 0.87 11.48 -15.83
CA CYS A 166 1.79 12.52 -15.36
C CYS A 166 1.46 13.87 -16.01
N ARG A 167 2.07 14.96 -15.53
CA ARG A 167 1.87 16.31 -16.10
C ARG A 167 2.08 16.35 -17.63
N HIS A 168 3.05 15.58 -18.14
CA HIS A 168 3.35 15.51 -19.57
C HIS A 168 2.23 14.79 -20.34
N ALA A 169 1.78 13.63 -19.84
CA ALA A 169 0.68 12.89 -20.43
C ALA A 169 -0.61 13.71 -20.44
N ILE A 170 -0.90 14.44 -19.35
CA ILE A 170 -2.05 15.37 -19.27
C ILE A 170 -1.92 16.44 -20.36
N LYS A 171 -0.78 17.13 -20.44
CA LYS A 171 -0.57 18.19 -21.45
C LYS A 171 -0.64 17.67 -22.88
N ALA A 172 -0.01 16.52 -23.15
CA ALA A 172 -0.05 15.86 -24.46
C ALA A 172 -1.47 15.39 -24.83
N GLY A 173 -2.22 14.86 -23.87
CA GLY A 173 -3.63 14.51 -24.05
C GLY A 173 -4.46 15.72 -24.46
N LEU A 174 -4.30 16.84 -23.75
CA LEU A 174 -5.01 18.08 -24.05
C LEU A 174 -4.67 18.64 -25.43
N THR A 175 -3.42 18.51 -25.91
CA THR A 175 -3.05 18.92 -27.27
C THR A 175 -3.75 18.10 -28.37
N VAL A 176 -4.24 16.90 -28.05
CA VAL A 176 -5.05 16.06 -28.95
C VAL A 176 -6.51 15.95 -28.49
N SER A 177 -6.97 16.92 -27.68
CA SER A 177 -8.35 17.00 -27.16
C SER A 177 -8.82 15.76 -26.38
N ARG A 178 -7.91 15.03 -25.74
CA ARG A 178 -8.21 13.91 -24.83
C ARG A 178 -8.26 14.37 -23.39
N ALA A 179 -9.36 14.03 -22.72
CA ALA A 179 -9.53 14.30 -21.30
C ALA A 179 -8.57 13.45 -20.44
N PRO A 180 -8.06 13.95 -19.30
CA PRO A 180 -7.19 13.17 -18.41
C PRO A 180 -7.80 11.85 -17.92
N SER A 181 -9.13 11.77 -17.83
CA SER A 181 -9.86 10.54 -17.51
C SER A 181 -9.63 9.43 -18.51
N SER A 182 -9.57 9.75 -19.82
CA SER A 182 -9.29 8.78 -20.89
C SER A 182 -7.86 8.23 -20.87
N LEU A 183 -6.95 8.88 -20.14
CA LEU A 183 -5.56 8.47 -19.99
C LEU A 183 -5.31 7.73 -18.68
N THR A 184 -6.33 7.61 -17.83
CA THR A 184 -6.22 6.97 -16.52
C THR A 184 -6.82 5.57 -16.61
N ASP A 185 -6.17 4.61 -15.98
CA ASP A 185 -6.63 3.21 -15.97
C ASP A 185 -7.93 3.04 -15.19
N ASP A 186 -8.75 2.09 -15.65
CA ASP A 186 -10.09 1.78 -15.15
C ASP A 186 -10.12 1.50 -13.64
N MET A 187 -9.02 1.03 -13.06
CA MET A 187 -8.90 0.82 -11.61
C MET A 187 -9.18 2.10 -10.79
N TYR A 188 -9.03 3.28 -11.39
CA TYR A 188 -9.26 4.57 -10.76
C TYR A 188 -10.60 5.22 -11.12
N MET A 189 -11.42 4.56 -11.93
CA MET A 189 -12.72 5.09 -12.30
C MET A 189 -13.73 5.01 -11.15
N THR A 190 -14.65 5.97 -11.12
CA THR A 190 -15.77 6.00 -10.19
C THR A 190 -16.69 4.79 -10.38
N SER A 191 -16.80 4.25 -11.61
CA SER A 191 -17.51 2.99 -11.88
C SER A 191 -16.90 1.82 -11.10
N THR A 192 -15.59 1.60 -11.22
CA THR A 192 -14.86 0.57 -10.49
C THR A 192 -14.96 0.77 -8.97
N TRP A 193 -14.90 2.04 -8.51
CA TRP A 193 -15.13 2.37 -7.11
C TRP A 193 -16.53 1.94 -6.64
N ARG A 194 -17.58 2.18 -7.43
CA ARG A 194 -18.95 1.77 -7.08
C ARG A 194 -19.06 0.25 -7.01
N THR A 195 -18.53 -0.47 -8.01
CA THR A 195 -18.53 -1.94 -8.03
C THR A 195 -17.81 -2.52 -6.82
N ALA A 196 -16.64 -1.96 -6.45
CA ALA A 196 -15.84 -2.43 -5.34
C ALA A 196 -16.54 -2.35 -3.96
N TYR A 197 -17.54 -1.47 -3.81
CA TYR A 197 -18.31 -1.32 -2.55
C TYR A 197 -19.82 -1.55 -2.76
N GLN A 198 -20.22 -2.22 -3.84
CA GLN A 198 -21.63 -2.49 -4.14
C GLN A 198 -22.26 -3.44 -3.10
N GLU A 199 -21.50 -4.43 -2.63
CA GLU A 199 -21.97 -5.45 -1.70
C GLU A 199 -22.06 -4.94 -0.25
N THR A 200 -23.08 -5.41 0.47
CA THR A 200 -23.28 -5.12 1.90
C THR A 200 -22.69 -6.21 2.79
N ILE A 201 -22.14 -5.78 3.93
CA ILE A 201 -21.81 -6.68 5.03
C ILE A 201 -23.04 -6.69 5.94
N ASN A 202 -23.74 -7.83 6.00
CA ASN A 202 -24.97 -7.95 6.76
C ASN A 202 -24.67 -8.19 8.25
N PRO A 203 -25.49 -7.64 9.17
CA PRO A 203 -25.37 -7.96 10.58
C PRO A 203 -25.70 -9.44 10.82
N ILE A 204 -25.11 -10.01 11.87
CA ILE A 204 -25.51 -11.34 12.35
C ILE A 204 -26.88 -11.16 13.01
N GLY A 205 -27.94 -11.54 12.29
CA GLY A 205 -29.33 -11.37 12.74
C GLY A 205 -29.78 -12.40 13.79
N VAL A 206 -28.93 -13.36 14.12
CA VAL A 206 -29.22 -14.44 15.06
C VAL A 206 -28.46 -14.16 16.36
N PRO A 207 -29.15 -14.05 17.51
CA PRO A 207 -28.48 -13.89 18.80
C PRO A 207 -27.54 -15.06 19.10
N GLU A 208 -26.47 -14.81 19.85
CA GLU A 208 -25.41 -15.79 20.12
C GLU A 208 -25.93 -17.08 20.78
N ASP A 209 -26.93 -16.97 21.65
CA ASP A 209 -27.59 -18.09 22.33
C ASP A 209 -28.31 -19.05 21.37
N SER A 210 -28.60 -18.58 20.15
CA SER A 210 -29.36 -19.28 19.13
C SER A 210 -28.44 -19.85 18.03
N TRP A 211 -27.12 -19.75 18.19
CA TRP A 211 -26.16 -20.27 17.22
C TRP A 211 -26.06 -21.79 17.28
N VAL A 212 -26.39 -22.45 16.16
CA VAL A 212 -26.18 -23.89 15.99
C VAL A 212 -24.75 -24.13 15.52
N VAL A 213 -23.86 -24.53 16.44
CA VAL A 213 -22.47 -24.88 16.11
C VAL A 213 -22.42 -26.30 15.54
N PRO A 214 -22.00 -26.48 14.27
CA PRO A 214 -21.84 -27.81 13.67
C PRO A 214 -20.88 -28.71 14.45
N ASN A 215 -21.13 -30.02 14.46
CA ASN A 215 -20.35 -30.97 15.25
C ASN A 215 -18.87 -31.02 14.84
N ASP A 216 -18.58 -30.86 13.55
CA ASP A 216 -17.23 -30.75 13.01
C ASP A 216 -16.48 -29.53 13.56
N VAL A 217 -17.14 -28.39 13.73
CA VAL A 217 -16.55 -27.18 14.36
C VAL A 217 -16.37 -27.38 15.86
N ARG A 218 -17.39 -27.93 16.55
CA ARG A 218 -17.34 -28.21 17.99
C ARG A 218 -16.20 -29.16 18.36
N ASN A 219 -15.97 -30.16 17.51
CA ASN A 219 -14.96 -31.20 17.73
C ASN A 219 -13.60 -30.85 17.11
N ALA A 220 -13.48 -29.69 16.45
CA ALA A 220 -12.22 -29.26 15.84
C ALA A 220 -11.18 -28.94 16.93
N ASN A 221 -10.05 -29.65 16.91
CA ASN A 221 -8.91 -29.31 17.73
C ASN A 221 -8.11 -28.16 17.05
N VAL A 222 -8.44 -26.92 17.40
CA VAL A 222 -7.75 -25.74 16.88
C VAL A 222 -6.45 -25.53 17.65
N VAL A 223 -5.36 -26.10 17.15
CA VAL A 223 -4.01 -25.79 17.63
C VAL A 223 -3.55 -24.41 17.16
N PRO A 224 -2.79 -23.68 17.99
CA PRO A 224 -2.23 -22.40 17.57
C PRO A 224 -1.31 -22.61 16.35
N PRO A 225 -1.27 -21.66 15.40
CA PRO A 225 -0.39 -21.77 14.24
C PRO A 225 1.07 -21.86 14.68
N GLU A 226 1.81 -22.79 14.09
CA GLU A 226 3.26 -22.90 14.27
C GLU A 226 3.92 -21.60 13.80
N SER A 227 4.22 -20.72 14.75
CA SER A 227 4.84 -19.43 14.49
C SER A 227 6.11 -19.30 15.31
N ARG A 228 7.19 -18.87 14.66
CA ARG A 228 8.38 -18.40 15.39
C ARG A 228 7.97 -17.20 16.23
N ARG A 229 8.16 -17.26 17.55
CA ARG A 229 7.93 -16.10 18.44
C ARG A 229 8.83 -14.95 17.98
N GLY A 230 8.24 -13.93 17.35
CA GLY A 230 8.91 -12.66 17.11
C GLY A 230 9.21 -11.94 18.43
N ALA A 231 10.06 -10.92 18.39
CA ALA A 231 10.32 -10.06 19.55
C ALA A 231 8.97 -9.57 20.13
N GLY A 232 8.75 -9.82 21.42
CA GLY A 232 7.51 -9.48 22.11
C GLY A 232 7.15 -8.00 21.96
N ARG A 233 5.86 -7.71 21.86
CA ARG A 233 5.36 -6.34 21.68
C ARG A 233 5.76 -5.46 22.87
N ARG A 234 6.27 -4.26 22.60
CA ARG A 234 6.60 -3.26 23.62
C ARG A 234 5.35 -2.96 24.47
N ARG A 235 5.44 -3.13 25.79
CA ARG A 235 4.35 -2.82 26.73
C ARG A 235 3.94 -1.35 26.58
N LYS A 236 2.64 -1.08 26.50
CA LYS A 236 2.12 0.30 26.60
C LYS A 236 2.34 0.78 28.04
N ARG A 237 2.82 2.01 28.22
CA ARG A 237 2.69 2.71 29.51
C ARG A 237 1.19 2.91 29.76
N ARG A 238 0.69 2.35 30.85
CA ARG A 238 -0.61 2.71 31.42
C ARG A 238 -0.47 4.05 32.14
#